data_AF-A0A562FDT6-F1
#
_entry.id   AF-A0A562FDT6-F1
#
_cell.length_a   1.000
_cell.length_b   1.000
_cell.length_c   1.000
_cell.angle_alpha   90.00
_cell.angle_beta   90.00
_cell.angle_gamma   90.00
#
_symmetry.space_group_name_H-M   'P 1'
#
loop_
_entity.id
_entity.type
_entity.pdbx_description
1 polymer ?
#
loop_
_entity_poly.entity_id
_entity_poly.type
_entity_poly.pdbx_seq_one_letter_code
_entity_poly.pdbx_strand_id
1 'polypeptide(L)'
;MSSHVTGILKSPLMRDGRPDNAIIQDSFDGCLRWKRLRLWNLYSKEPRLLSWIVLNPAGTPGNDVPTPLPRKGAGWCMAMLSWRWGFDGFITYNVFPFADPKPATLARFLREHGKEPIERTHALIARDIAPNDAAMAAWGSAGPPSTADFVANLLQRIDDEKGWPLNLWCLKTNRDGNPRHASRISHGTRPEPFRLSMPNR
;
A
#
# COMPACT_ATOMS: atom_id res chain seq x y z
N MET A 1 -6.24 -31.87 12.57
CA MET A 1 -5.74 -30.99 13.66
C MET A 1 -4.98 -29.85 13.02
N SER A 2 -5.57 -28.64 12.96
CA SER A 2 -4.95 -27.48 12.30
C SER A 2 -4.08 -26.72 13.30
N SER A 3 -2.77 -26.96 13.25
CA SER A 3 -1.80 -26.18 14.04
C SER A 3 -1.79 -24.74 13.50
N HIS A 4 -2.46 -23.85 14.20
CA HIS A 4 -2.35 -22.42 13.97
C HIS A 4 -0.94 -22.02 14.41
N VAL A 5 -0.02 -21.93 13.45
CA VAL A 5 1.27 -21.30 13.66
C VAL A 5 1.00 -19.80 13.81
N THR A 6 0.75 -19.36 15.04
CA THR A 6 0.78 -17.96 15.43
C THR A 6 2.23 -17.51 15.48
N GLY A 7 2.83 -17.36 14.30
CA GLY A 7 4.17 -16.81 14.16
C GLY A 7 4.20 -15.37 14.64
N ILE A 8 4.58 -15.16 15.89
CA ILE A 8 4.83 -13.83 16.44
C ILE A 8 6.08 -13.28 15.74
N LEU A 9 5.93 -12.24 14.91
CA LEU A 9 7.05 -11.44 14.39
C LEU A 9 7.78 -10.75 15.57
N LYS A 10 8.69 -11.44 16.25
CA LYS A 10 9.65 -10.82 17.19
C LYS A 10 10.83 -10.32 16.37
N SER A 11 10.69 -9.13 15.77
CA SER A 11 11.81 -8.49 15.08
C SER A 11 12.69 -7.78 16.13
N PRO A 12 14.00 -8.09 16.24
CA PRO A 12 14.95 -7.35 17.06
C PRO A 12 15.16 -5.90 16.56
N LEU A 13 14.55 -5.56 15.42
CA LEU A 13 14.64 -4.27 14.76
C LEU A 13 13.50 -3.34 15.14
N MET A 14 12.65 -3.73 16.11
CA MET A 14 11.57 -2.86 16.54
C MET A 14 12.15 -1.55 17.08
N ARG A 15 11.72 -0.42 16.50
CA ARG A 15 12.26 0.89 16.82
C ARG A 15 11.32 1.65 17.77
N ASP A 16 11.91 2.31 18.75
CA ASP A 16 11.24 3.31 19.56
C ASP A 16 11.18 4.67 18.83
N GLY A 17 10.44 5.62 19.40
CA GLY A 17 10.32 6.96 18.84
C GLY A 17 9.55 7.01 17.52
N ARG A 18 10.05 7.82 16.57
CA ARG A 18 9.42 8.06 15.26
C ARG A 18 10.47 8.45 14.21
N PRO A 19 10.18 8.29 12.92
CA PRO A 19 10.96 8.93 11.87
C PRO A 19 10.70 10.44 11.88
N ASP A 20 11.77 11.25 11.88
CA ASP A 20 11.65 12.71 11.90
C ASP A 20 11.39 13.28 10.50
N ASN A 21 12.23 12.89 9.53
CA ASN A 21 12.16 13.33 8.15
C ASN A 21 12.09 12.12 7.21
N ALA A 22 11.52 12.33 6.03
CA ALA A 22 11.63 11.38 4.93
C ALA A 22 11.80 12.11 3.60
N ILE A 23 12.57 11.50 2.69
CA ILE A 23 12.45 11.80 1.27
C ILE A 23 11.13 11.20 0.80
N ILE A 24 10.35 11.98 0.05
CA ILE A 24 9.11 11.55 -0.57
C ILE A 24 9.27 11.66 -2.08
N GLN A 25 9.20 10.52 -2.76
CA GLN A 25 9.31 10.45 -4.22
C GLN A 25 8.03 9.85 -4.79
N ASP A 26 7.51 10.43 -5.86
CA ASP A 26 6.31 9.95 -6.55
C ASP A 26 6.68 9.45 -7.94
N SER A 27 6.01 8.39 -8.39
CA SER A 27 6.09 7.94 -9.78
C SER A 27 4.72 8.04 -10.45
N PHE A 28 4.73 8.54 -11.67
CA PHE A 28 3.54 8.85 -12.44
C PHE A 28 3.53 8.11 -13.79
N ASP A 29 2.32 7.83 -14.29
CA ASP A 29 2.03 7.54 -15.69
C ASP A 29 0.99 8.58 -16.17
N GLY A 30 1.46 9.58 -16.93
CA GLY A 30 0.66 10.79 -17.19
C GLY A 30 0.28 11.50 -15.88
N CYS A 31 -1.03 11.66 -15.63
CA CYS A 31 -1.55 12.27 -14.40
C CYS A 31 -1.78 11.27 -13.25
N LEU A 32 -1.48 9.99 -13.48
CA LEU A 32 -1.78 8.90 -12.55
C LEU A 32 -0.56 8.57 -11.68
N ARG A 33 -0.63 8.91 -10.39
CA ARG A 33 0.40 8.56 -9.39
C ARG A 33 0.20 7.13 -8.91
N TRP A 34 0.95 6.19 -9.47
CA TRP A 34 0.83 4.77 -9.14
C TRP A 34 1.71 4.33 -7.97
N LYS A 35 2.84 5.02 -7.73
CA LYS A 35 3.79 4.71 -6.66
C LYS A 35 4.17 5.97 -5.87
N ARG A 36 4.37 5.79 -4.57
CA ARG A 36 5.02 6.77 -3.69
C ARG A 36 5.99 6.07 -2.74
N LEU A 37 7.24 6.51 -2.76
CA LEU A 37 8.28 6.10 -1.82
C LEU A 37 8.36 7.11 -0.66
N ARG A 38 8.50 6.61 0.56
CA ARG A 38 8.97 7.38 1.72
C ARG A 38 10.18 6.71 2.34
N LEU A 39 11.32 7.39 2.37
CA LEU A 39 12.57 6.86 2.88
C LEU A 39 13.12 7.77 3.99
N TRP A 40 13.34 7.23 5.19
CA TRP A 40 13.92 7.98 6.33
C TRP A 40 15.36 7.59 6.65
N ASN A 41 15.81 6.39 6.28
CA ASN A 41 17.20 6.00 6.42
C ASN A 41 17.93 6.19 5.08
N LEU A 42 18.52 7.37 4.90
CA LEU A 42 19.19 7.77 3.65
C LEU A 42 20.60 7.21 3.50
N TYR A 43 21.15 6.64 4.57
CA TYR A 43 22.53 6.14 4.59
C TYR A 43 22.62 4.64 4.26
N SER A 44 21.48 3.93 4.24
CA SER A 44 21.47 2.54 3.82
C SER A 44 21.62 2.44 2.30
N LYS A 45 22.61 1.68 1.84
CA LYS A 45 22.76 1.34 0.41
C LYS A 45 21.66 0.38 -0.06
N GLU A 46 21.08 -0.38 0.87
CA GLU A 46 20.02 -1.37 0.63
C GLU A 46 18.92 -1.14 1.66
N PRO A 47 18.05 -0.12 1.48
CA PRO A 47 17.00 0.16 2.43
C PRO A 47 15.96 -0.95 2.44
N ARG A 48 15.57 -1.42 3.62
CA ARG A 48 14.43 -2.35 3.76
C ARG A 48 13.15 -1.56 3.67
N LEU A 49 12.43 -1.71 2.56
CA LEU A 49 11.18 -1.01 2.31
C LEU A 49 10.00 -1.93 2.53
N LEU A 50 8.98 -1.44 3.24
CA LEU A 50 7.71 -2.12 3.35
C LEU A 50 6.77 -1.71 2.22
N SER A 51 6.30 -2.67 1.44
CA SER A 51 5.30 -2.45 0.39
C SER A 51 3.89 -2.39 0.97
N TRP A 52 3.14 -1.35 0.62
CA TRP A 52 1.73 -1.15 0.97
C TRP A 52 0.88 -1.06 -0.30
N ILE A 53 -0.17 -1.86 -0.40
CA ILE A 53 -1.21 -1.76 -1.42
C ILE A 53 -2.40 -1.03 -0.80
N VAL A 54 -2.68 0.18 -1.28
CA VAL A 54 -3.64 1.09 -0.67
C VAL A 54 -4.59 1.70 -1.69
N LEU A 55 -5.73 2.16 -1.19
CA LEU A 55 -6.58 3.08 -1.93
C LEU A 55 -5.97 4.48 -1.76
N ASN A 56 -5.94 5.26 -2.84
CA ASN A 56 -5.05 6.41 -2.98
C ASN A 56 -5.01 7.31 -1.73
N PRO A 57 -3.84 7.54 -1.11
CA PRO A 57 -3.75 8.56 -0.09
C PRO A 57 -3.69 9.92 -0.79
N ALA A 58 -4.73 10.73 -0.60
CA ALA A 58 -4.68 12.16 -0.91
C ALA A 58 -3.38 12.79 -0.37
N GLY A 59 -2.83 13.77 -1.10
CA GLY A 59 -1.70 14.56 -0.60
C GLY A 59 -0.83 15.14 -1.71
N THR A 60 -0.19 16.26 -1.39
CA THR A 60 0.74 16.99 -2.25
C THR A 60 1.81 16.06 -2.82
N PRO A 61 2.21 16.21 -4.09
CA PRO A 61 3.34 15.51 -4.66
C PRO A 61 4.60 15.66 -3.78
N GLY A 62 5.43 14.62 -3.77
CA GLY A 62 6.77 14.68 -3.20
C GLY A 62 7.64 15.68 -3.96
N ASN A 63 8.71 16.13 -3.33
CA ASN A 63 9.67 17.08 -3.90
C ASN A 63 11.11 16.58 -3.81
N ASP A 64 11.32 15.29 -3.54
CA ASP A 64 12.63 14.64 -3.40
C ASP A 64 13.59 15.28 -2.35
N VAL A 65 13.06 16.16 -1.51
CA VAL A 65 13.81 16.78 -0.40
C VAL A 65 13.36 16.13 0.91
N PRO A 66 14.28 15.88 1.86
CA PRO A 66 13.90 15.47 3.21
C PRO A 66 12.92 16.47 3.82
N THR A 67 11.69 16.02 4.10
CA THR A 67 10.65 16.86 4.69
C THR A 67 10.13 16.24 5.99
N PRO A 68 9.74 17.08 6.97
CA PRO A 68 9.10 16.59 8.18
C PRO A 68 7.86 15.78 7.84
N LEU A 69 7.74 14.58 8.43
CA LEU A 69 6.56 13.76 8.21
C LEU A 69 5.32 14.41 8.87
N PRO A 70 4.17 14.49 8.17
CA PRO A 70 2.95 14.99 8.77
C PRO A 70 2.57 14.10 9.96
N ARG A 71 2.12 14.70 11.07
CA ARG A 71 1.82 13.99 12.33
C ARG A 71 0.41 13.39 12.40
N LYS A 72 -0.30 13.33 11.26
CA LYS A 72 -1.69 12.85 11.15
C LYS A 72 -1.96 12.22 9.79
N GLY A 73 -3.03 11.42 9.73
CA GLY A 73 -3.51 10.81 8.49
C GLY A 73 -2.83 9.48 8.15
N ALA A 74 -3.22 8.90 7.01
CA ALA A 74 -2.80 7.56 6.60
C ALA A 74 -1.27 7.44 6.44
N GLY A 75 -0.65 8.43 5.79
CA GLY A 75 0.79 8.45 5.56
C GLY A 75 1.60 8.46 6.86
N TRP A 76 1.11 9.15 7.89
CA TRP A 76 1.71 9.12 9.23
C TRP A 76 1.60 7.74 9.89
N CYS A 77 0.41 7.16 9.88
CA CYS A 77 0.18 5.84 10.48
C CYS A 77 1.04 4.75 9.80
N MET A 78 1.12 4.75 8.45
CA MET A 78 1.98 3.83 7.71
C MET A 78 3.46 4.06 8.02
N ALA A 79 3.92 5.31 8.12
CA ALA A 79 5.29 5.63 8.52
C ALA A 79 5.61 5.09 9.92
N MET A 80 4.73 5.33 10.89
CA MET A 80 4.91 4.86 12.27
C MET A 80 4.93 3.33 12.39
N LEU A 81 4.04 2.64 11.70
CA LEU A 81 4.01 1.17 11.70
C LEU A 81 5.26 0.59 11.04
N SER A 82 5.61 1.07 9.86
CA SER A 82 6.80 0.63 9.11
C SER A 82 8.08 0.91 9.91
N TRP A 83 8.21 2.09 10.52
CA TRP A 83 9.32 2.44 11.41
C TRP A 83 9.41 1.48 12.61
N ARG A 84 8.29 1.28 13.31
CA ARG A 84 8.24 0.41 14.49
C ARG A 84 8.55 -1.03 14.18
N TRP A 85 8.26 -1.51 12.97
CA TRP A 85 8.61 -2.86 12.55
C TRP A 85 10.05 -2.99 12.03
N GLY A 86 10.80 -1.88 12.00
CA GLY A 86 12.24 -1.86 11.70
C GLY A 86 12.61 -1.55 10.26
N PHE A 87 11.63 -1.13 9.43
CA PHE A 87 11.88 -0.75 8.04
C PHE A 87 12.56 0.62 7.93
N ASP A 88 13.27 0.81 6.83
CA ASP A 88 14.04 2.00 6.46
C ASP A 88 13.22 3.00 5.65
N GLY A 89 12.05 2.55 5.20
CA GLY A 89 11.05 3.33 4.48
C GLY A 89 9.85 2.47 4.15
N PHE A 90 8.95 3.01 3.34
CA PHE A 90 7.86 2.24 2.75
C PHE A 90 7.51 2.75 1.36
N ILE A 91 6.91 1.87 0.56
CA ILE A 91 6.36 2.19 -0.74
C ILE A 91 4.84 2.01 -0.66
N THR A 92 4.08 2.99 -1.13
CA THR A 92 2.64 2.84 -1.37
C THR A 92 2.38 2.69 -2.86
N TYR A 93 1.71 1.59 -3.20
CA TYR A 93 1.14 1.30 -4.50
C TYR A 93 -0.36 1.60 -4.47
N ASN A 94 -0.80 2.46 -5.38
CA ASN A 94 -2.17 2.95 -5.39
C ASN A 94 -3.02 2.10 -6.33
N VAL A 95 -4.01 1.38 -5.78
CA VAL A 95 -5.03 0.65 -6.56
C VAL A 95 -5.78 1.61 -7.49
N PHE A 96 -5.98 2.85 -7.04
CA PHE A 96 -6.50 3.93 -7.86
C PHE A 96 -5.43 5.01 -7.95
N PRO A 97 -4.64 5.08 -9.03
CA PRO A 97 -3.53 6.03 -9.13
C PRO A 97 -4.01 7.48 -9.39
N PHE A 98 -5.30 7.77 -9.25
CA PHE A 98 -5.86 9.09 -9.54
C PHE A 98 -5.79 10.03 -8.33
N ALA A 99 -4.94 11.06 -8.39
CA ALA A 99 -4.52 11.84 -7.21
C ALA A 99 -5.61 12.71 -6.55
N ASP A 100 -6.77 12.93 -7.18
CA ASP A 100 -7.84 13.75 -6.63
C ASP A 100 -8.60 13.00 -5.50
N PRO A 101 -8.74 13.58 -4.30
CA PRO A 101 -9.52 12.97 -3.23
C PRO A 101 -11.03 12.88 -3.49
N LYS A 102 -11.56 13.56 -4.51
CA LYS A 102 -13.01 13.65 -4.77
C LYS A 102 -13.48 12.44 -5.61
N PRO A 103 -14.40 11.60 -5.08
CA PRO A 103 -14.94 10.46 -5.83
C PRO A 103 -15.62 10.86 -7.15
N ALA A 104 -16.23 12.04 -7.21
CA ALA A 104 -16.85 12.57 -8.41
C ALA A 104 -15.84 12.80 -9.54
N THR A 105 -14.61 13.24 -9.22
CA THR A 105 -13.56 13.44 -10.22
C THR A 105 -13.10 12.10 -10.80
N LEU A 106 -12.95 11.06 -9.97
CA LEU A 106 -12.64 9.70 -10.43
C LEU A 106 -13.75 9.15 -11.33
N ALA A 107 -15.02 9.30 -10.93
CA ALA A 107 -16.14 8.83 -11.74
C ALA A 107 -16.19 9.53 -13.10
N ARG A 108 -15.86 10.83 -13.17
CA ARG A 108 -15.74 11.55 -14.44
C ARG A 108 -14.58 11.03 -15.29
N PHE A 109 -13.39 10.87 -14.69
CA PHE A 109 -12.22 10.31 -15.37
C PHE A 109 -12.51 8.94 -16.00
N LEU A 110 -13.16 8.04 -15.25
CA LEU A 110 -13.53 6.71 -15.75
C LEU A 110 -14.55 6.76 -16.89
N ARG A 111 -15.46 7.74 -16.90
CA ARG A 111 -16.39 7.93 -18.03
C ARG A 111 -15.69 8.46 -19.29
N GLU A 112 -14.71 9.34 -19.12
CA GLU A 112 -14.00 9.98 -20.23
C GLU A 112 -12.93 9.08 -20.85
N HIS A 113 -12.23 8.30 -20.02
CA HIS A 113 -11.05 7.54 -20.45
C HIS A 113 -11.18 6.02 -20.30
N GLY A 114 -12.28 5.53 -19.71
CA GLY A 114 -12.44 4.11 -19.41
C GLY A 114 -11.51 3.60 -18.29
N LYS A 115 -11.30 2.29 -18.23
CA LYS A 115 -10.44 1.62 -17.23
C LYS A 115 -8.97 1.46 -17.68
N GLU A 116 -8.70 1.58 -18.99
CA GLU A 116 -7.40 1.29 -19.60
C GLU A 116 -6.22 2.06 -18.95
N PRO A 117 -6.34 3.37 -18.62
CA PRO A 117 -5.25 4.06 -17.94
C PRO A 117 -4.92 3.49 -16.55
N ILE A 118 -5.92 3.06 -15.78
CA ILE A 118 -5.71 2.43 -14.47
C ILE A 118 -5.07 1.05 -14.66
N GLU A 119 -5.56 0.25 -15.60
CA GLU A 119 -5.01 -1.07 -15.87
C GLU A 119 -3.54 -1.01 -16.34
N ARG A 120 -3.16 0.01 -17.11
CA ARG A 120 -1.77 0.26 -17.48
C ARG A 120 -0.89 0.52 -16.25
N THR A 121 -1.38 1.31 -15.28
CA THR A 121 -0.64 1.49 -14.02
C THR A 121 -0.56 0.22 -13.17
N HIS A 122 -1.55 -0.67 -13.24
CA HIS A 122 -1.49 -1.96 -12.55
C HIS A 122 -0.36 -2.85 -13.09
N ALA A 123 -0.06 -2.78 -14.39
CA ALA A 123 1.10 -3.47 -14.95
C ALA A 123 2.43 -2.90 -14.43
N LEU A 124 2.52 -1.57 -14.24
CA LEU A 124 3.69 -0.93 -13.63
C LEU A 124 3.86 -1.35 -12.16
N ILE A 125 2.75 -1.36 -11.39
CA ILE A 125 2.76 -1.82 -10.00
C ILE A 125 3.20 -3.29 -9.93
N ALA A 126 2.65 -4.16 -10.79
CA ALA A 126 2.98 -5.58 -10.82
C ALA A 126 4.48 -5.82 -10.99
N ARG A 127 5.10 -5.17 -11.98
CA ARG A 127 6.55 -5.23 -12.23
C ARG A 127 7.38 -4.74 -11.05
N ASP A 128 6.99 -3.62 -10.44
CA ASP A 128 7.75 -3.00 -9.36
C ASP A 128 7.65 -3.81 -8.04
N ILE A 129 6.50 -4.41 -7.77
CA ILE A 129 6.25 -5.16 -6.53
C ILE A 129 6.62 -6.65 -6.64
N ALA A 130 6.69 -7.23 -7.83
CA ALA A 130 6.97 -8.66 -8.06
C ALA A 130 8.23 -9.19 -7.33
N PRO A 131 9.33 -8.42 -7.17
CA PRO A 131 10.48 -8.87 -6.39
C PRO A 131 10.19 -9.09 -4.89
N ASN A 132 9.12 -8.50 -4.34
CA ASN A 132 8.78 -8.59 -2.93
C ASN A 132 7.99 -9.86 -2.61
N ASP A 133 8.31 -10.54 -1.51
CA ASP A 133 7.58 -11.74 -1.08
C ASP A 133 6.24 -11.45 -0.44
N ALA A 134 6.06 -10.23 0.09
CA ALA A 134 4.88 -9.83 0.83
C ALA A 134 4.57 -8.34 0.68
N ALA A 135 3.30 -7.99 0.91
CA ALA A 135 2.86 -6.60 1.01
C ALA A 135 1.74 -6.43 2.05
N MET A 136 1.64 -5.22 2.58
CA MET A 136 0.53 -4.80 3.43
C MET A 136 -0.66 -4.34 2.59
N ALA A 137 -1.79 -5.01 2.73
CA ALA A 137 -3.09 -4.61 2.22
C ALA A 137 -3.77 -3.62 3.18
N ALA A 138 -4.18 -2.45 2.69
CA ALA A 138 -4.89 -1.44 3.47
C ALA A 138 -5.80 -0.53 2.62
N TRP A 139 -6.47 -1.09 1.61
CA TRP A 139 -7.35 -0.32 0.71
C TRP A 139 -8.71 0.08 1.31
N GLY A 140 -9.07 -0.42 2.49
CA GLY A 140 -10.35 -0.09 3.14
C GLY A 140 -11.54 -0.80 2.48
N SER A 141 -12.75 -0.44 2.91
CA SER A 141 -13.96 -0.99 2.31
C SER A 141 -14.09 -0.60 0.85
N ALA A 142 -14.67 -1.48 0.05
CA ALA A 142 -14.99 -1.23 -1.35
C ALA A 142 -16.02 -0.09 -1.45
N GLY A 143 -15.54 1.14 -1.58
CA GLY A 143 -16.34 2.25 -2.11
C GLY A 143 -16.23 2.30 -3.65
N PRO A 144 -17.11 3.10 -4.29
CA PRO A 144 -17.75 2.94 -5.61
C PRO A 144 -17.66 1.58 -6.36
N PRO A 145 -18.52 1.32 -7.38
CA PRO A 145 -18.50 0.05 -8.11
C PRO A 145 -17.20 -0.03 -8.93
N SER A 146 -16.20 -0.78 -8.42
CA SER A 146 -15.00 -1.28 -9.13
C SER A 146 -13.78 -1.50 -8.22
N THR A 147 -13.77 -1.08 -6.94
CA THR A 147 -12.58 -1.30 -6.08
C THR A 147 -12.20 -2.77 -5.98
N ALA A 148 -13.19 -3.65 -5.78
CA ALA A 148 -12.95 -5.10 -5.75
C ALA A 148 -12.35 -5.60 -7.08
N ASP A 149 -12.89 -5.17 -8.21
CA ASP A 149 -12.40 -5.55 -9.55
C ASP A 149 -10.97 -5.06 -9.79
N PHE A 150 -10.67 -3.81 -9.42
CA PHE A 150 -9.33 -3.24 -9.60
C PHE A 150 -8.30 -3.91 -8.69
N VAL A 151 -8.66 -4.19 -7.43
CA VAL A 151 -7.82 -4.99 -6.52
C VAL A 151 -7.60 -6.38 -7.10
N ALA A 152 -8.66 -7.08 -7.52
CA ALA A 152 -8.55 -8.43 -8.07
C ALA A 152 -7.66 -8.47 -9.32
N ASN A 153 -7.87 -7.54 -10.26
CA ASN A 153 -7.03 -7.43 -11.45
C ASN A 153 -5.58 -7.07 -11.10
N LEU A 154 -5.35 -6.16 -10.14
CA LEU A 154 -3.98 -5.81 -9.72
C LEU A 154 -3.27 -7.03 -9.12
N LEU A 155 -3.92 -7.74 -8.19
CA LEU A 155 -3.35 -8.93 -7.55
C LEU A 155 -3.08 -10.03 -8.57
N GLN A 156 -4.00 -10.28 -9.51
CA GLN A 156 -3.77 -11.25 -10.57
C GLN A 156 -2.54 -10.90 -11.42
N ARG A 157 -2.38 -9.62 -11.79
CA ARG A 157 -1.21 -9.17 -12.55
C ARG A 157 0.09 -9.30 -11.77
N ILE A 158 0.07 -9.05 -10.46
CA ILE A 158 1.23 -9.28 -9.59
C ILE A 158 1.59 -10.76 -9.58
N ASP A 159 0.60 -11.64 -9.41
CA ASP A 159 0.81 -13.08 -9.37
C ASP A 159 1.34 -13.61 -10.72
N ASP A 160 0.83 -13.08 -11.84
CA ASP A 160 1.29 -13.43 -13.19
C ASP A 160 2.74 -12.98 -13.44
N GLU A 161 3.09 -11.75 -13.04
CA GLU A 161 4.44 -11.20 -13.19
C GLU A 161 5.45 -11.92 -12.28
N LYS A 162 5.02 -12.31 -11.07
CA LYS A 162 5.85 -13.01 -10.08
C LYS A 162 5.98 -14.50 -10.36
N GLY A 163 4.93 -15.12 -10.92
CA GLY A 163 4.81 -16.57 -11.12
C GLY A 163 4.24 -17.34 -9.92
N TRP A 164 3.92 -16.67 -8.81
CA TRP A 164 3.23 -17.24 -7.65
C TRP A 164 2.52 -16.16 -6.82
N PRO A 165 1.56 -16.54 -5.95
CA PRO A 165 0.76 -15.57 -5.20
C PRO A 165 1.58 -14.67 -4.26
N LEU A 166 1.31 -13.37 -4.29
CA LEU A 166 1.88 -12.42 -3.31
C LEU A 166 1.31 -12.68 -1.90
N ASN A 167 2.18 -12.79 -0.89
CA ASN A 167 1.72 -12.91 0.49
C ASN A 167 1.17 -11.58 0.99
N LEU A 168 -0.16 -11.51 1.13
CA LEU A 168 -0.80 -10.33 1.68
C LEU A 168 -0.91 -10.41 3.20
N TRP A 169 -0.67 -9.27 3.82
CA TRP A 169 -0.87 -9.04 5.25
C TRP A 169 -1.78 -7.85 5.43
N CYS A 170 -2.59 -7.80 6.48
CA CYS A 170 -3.36 -6.61 6.81
C CYS A 170 -3.22 -6.29 8.29
N LEU A 171 -3.68 -5.11 8.69
CA LEU A 171 -3.67 -4.73 10.10
C LEU A 171 -4.91 -5.26 10.84
N LYS A 172 -6.05 -5.23 10.15
CA LYS A 172 -7.37 -5.73 10.55
C LYS A 172 -8.22 -5.88 9.29
N THR A 173 -9.30 -6.62 9.39
CA THR A 173 -10.39 -6.63 8.39
C THR A 173 -11.61 -5.83 8.86
N ASN A 174 -12.35 -5.27 7.90
CA ASN A 174 -13.65 -4.68 8.09
C ASN A 174 -14.74 -5.78 8.08
N ARG A 175 -15.99 -5.44 8.42
CA ARG A 175 -17.12 -6.41 8.45
C ARG A 175 -17.40 -7.04 7.08
N ASP A 176 -17.08 -6.32 6.00
CA ASP A 176 -17.20 -6.76 4.61
C ASP A 176 -15.99 -7.61 4.14
N GLY A 177 -15.07 -7.95 5.03
CA GLY A 177 -13.88 -8.76 4.73
C GLY A 177 -12.72 -7.98 4.11
N ASN A 178 -12.89 -6.70 3.78
CA ASN A 178 -11.82 -5.89 3.21
C ASN A 178 -10.75 -5.51 4.26
N PRO A 179 -9.48 -5.36 3.87
CA PRO A 179 -8.42 -4.92 4.77
C PRO A 179 -8.64 -3.45 5.16
N ARG A 180 -8.57 -3.18 6.46
CA ARG A 180 -8.87 -1.87 7.02
C ARG A 180 -7.80 -0.85 6.63
N HIS A 181 -8.25 0.36 6.30
CA HIS A 181 -7.36 1.48 6.01
C HIS A 181 -6.51 1.89 7.25
N ALA A 182 -5.25 2.27 7.04
CA ALA A 182 -4.28 2.48 8.11
C ALA A 182 -4.54 3.72 9.00
N SER A 183 -5.35 4.68 8.57
CA SER A 183 -5.50 6.01 9.22
C SER A 183 -6.03 6.02 10.66
N ARG A 184 -6.58 4.91 11.16
CA ARG A 184 -7.18 4.81 12.51
C ARG A 184 -6.72 3.58 13.27
N ILE A 185 -5.52 3.10 12.98
CA ILE A 185 -4.98 1.87 13.57
C ILE A 185 -3.89 2.24 14.58
N SER A 186 -3.94 1.60 15.75
CA SER A 186 -2.92 1.78 16.78
C SER A 186 -1.56 1.37 16.23
N HIS A 187 -0.53 2.17 16.50
CA HIS A 187 0.84 1.90 16.05
C HIS A 187 1.48 0.64 16.69
N GLY A 188 0.85 0.06 17.71
CA GLY A 188 1.26 -1.24 18.29
C GLY A 188 0.58 -2.45 17.63
N THR A 189 -0.29 -2.23 16.65
CA THR A 189 -0.96 -3.31 15.92
C THR A 189 0.07 -4.13 15.17
N ARG A 190 -0.05 -5.46 15.21
CA ARG A 190 0.77 -6.38 14.44
C ARG A 190 0.02 -6.79 13.17
N PRO A 191 0.72 -7.02 12.06
CA PRO A 191 0.09 -7.50 10.84
C PRO A 191 -0.38 -8.94 11.03
N GLU A 192 -1.49 -9.28 10.39
CA GLU A 192 -2.05 -10.63 10.29
C GLU A 192 -2.13 -11.06 8.82
N PRO A 193 -2.00 -12.36 8.50
CA PRO A 193 -2.16 -12.83 7.13
C PRO A 193 -3.53 -12.43 6.58
N PHE A 194 -3.56 -11.89 5.38
CA PHE A 194 -4.77 -11.48 4.70
C PHE A 194 -5.07 -12.44 3.55
N ARG A 195 -6.30 -12.94 3.49
CA ARG A 195 -6.77 -13.80 2.41
C ARG A 195 -7.95 -13.14 1.74
N LEU A 196 -7.81 -12.88 0.45
CA LEU A 196 -8.95 -12.43 -0.35
C LEU A 196 -9.91 -13.61 -0.52
N SER A 197 -11.14 -13.46 -0.05
CA SER A 197 -12.23 -14.36 -0.43
C SER A 197 -12.59 -14.05 -1.88
N MET A 198 -11.87 -14.63 -2.83
CA MET A 198 -12.27 -14.58 -4.23
C MET A 198 -13.61 -15.34 -4.37
N PRO A 199 -14.63 -14.79 -5.04
CA PRO A 199 -15.75 -15.62 -5.47
C PRO A 199 -15.18 -16.78 -6.30
N ASN A 200 -15.64 -18.00 -6.03
CA ASN A 200 -15.14 -19.23 -6.67
C ASN A 200 -15.00 -19.01 -8.18
N ARG A 201 -13.80 -19.30 -8.70
CA ARG A 201 -13.50 -19.32 -10.14
C ARG A 201 -14.34 -20.39 -10.84
#